data_AF-D1PZ89-F1
#
_entry.id   AF-D1PZ89-F1
#
_cell.length_a   1.000
_cell.length_b   1.000
_cell.length_c   1.000
_cell.angle_alpha   90.00
_cell.angle_beta   90.00
_cell.angle_gamma   90.00
#
_symmetry.space_group_name_H-M   'P 1'
#
loop_
_entity.id
_entity.type
_entity.pdbx_description
1 polymer ?
#
loop_
_entity_poly.entity_id
_entity_poly.type
_entity_poly.pdbx_seq_one_letter_code
_entity_poly.pdbx_strand_id
1 'polypeptide(L)'
;MKHVLGILVAACCLMACATTKTKDQREAEEQQAYRQITDSVHNRSFTVEINYVTPRKLQPRFLTSEYIVRVQGDTIVSFLPYFGVAYRADIANQSRSPLDFKSAITDFRAGWTKKKKMHIKLKTRNNMDYITYGLDIFTNGNVSLDVTPTDRESITFTGRLITDQ
;
A
#
# COMPACT_ATOMS: atom_id res chain seq x y z
N MET A 1 15.74 -25.25 -52.84
CA MET A 1 16.08 -24.65 -51.54
C MET A 1 15.34 -23.34 -51.23
N LYS A 2 14.17 -23.07 -51.83
CA LYS A 2 13.37 -21.85 -51.55
C LYS A 2 12.08 -22.17 -50.76
N HIS A 3 11.55 -23.39 -50.90
CA HIS A 3 10.38 -23.87 -50.17
C HIS A 3 10.68 -24.36 -48.75
N VAL A 4 11.91 -24.78 -48.46
CA VAL A 4 12.34 -25.17 -47.10
C VAL A 4 12.50 -23.94 -46.19
N LEU A 5 12.88 -22.80 -46.77
CA LEU A 5 13.01 -21.52 -46.04
C LEU A 5 11.64 -20.92 -45.70
N GLY A 6 10.61 -21.12 -46.54
CA GLY A 6 9.25 -20.66 -46.27
C GLY A 6 8.53 -21.43 -45.16
N ILE A 7 8.84 -22.73 -44.99
CA ILE A 7 8.21 -23.57 -43.97
C ILE A 7 8.82 -23.31 -42.58
N LEU A 8 10.09 -22.91 -42.50
CA LEU A 8 10.75 -22.60 -41.22
C LEU A 8 10.26 -21.28 -40.59
N VAL A 9 9.80 -20.32 -41.41
CA VAL A 9 9.31 -19.01 -40.93
C VAL A 9 7.85 -19.07 -40.47
N ALA A 10 7.03 -19.97 -41.02
CA ALA A 10 5.65 -20.17 -40.60
C ALA A 10 5.51 -20.90 -39.24
N ALA A 11 6.53 -21.67 -38.82
CA ALA A 11 6.53 -22.40 -37.55
C ALA A 11 6.90 -21.53 -36.33
N CYS A 12 7.57 -20.39 -36.52
CA CYS A 12 7.96 -19.48 -35.43
C CYS A 12 6.82 -18.56 -34.95
N CYS A 13 5.71 -18.45 -35.68
CA CYS A 13 4.61 -17.55 -35.32
C CYS A 13 3.59 -18.14 -34.33
N LEU A 14 3.73 -19.42 -33.93
CA LEU A 14 2.78 -20.08 -33.02
C LEU A 14 3.26 -20.14 -31.55
N MET A 15 4.44 -19.60 -31.23
CA MET A 15 4.93 -19.50 -29.85
C MET A 15 4.57 -18.18 -29.16
N ALA A 16 3.62 -17.42 -29.68
CA ALA A 16 2.98 -16.32 -28.95
C ALA A 16 1.84 -16.87 -28.07
N CYS A 17 2.12 -17.88 -27.24
CA CYS A 17 1.20 -18.26 -26.17
C CYS A 17 1.27 -17.20 -25.09
N ALA A 18 0.32 -16.27 -25.11
CA ALA A 18 -0.06 -15.51 -23.93
C ALA A 18 -0.52 -16.50 -22.85
N THR A 19 0.37 -16.91 -21.95
CA THR A 19 0.08 -17.82 -20.84
C THR A 19 -0.93 -17.15 -19.91
N THR A 20 -2.20 -17.46 -20.12
CA THR A 20 -3.28 -17.02 -19.25
C THR A 20 -3.33 -18.00 -18.07
N LYS A 21 -3.01 -17.53 -16.86
CA LYS A 21 -3.04 -18.38 -15.64
C LYS A 21 -4.38 -19.10 -15.51
N THR A 22 -4.35 -20.39 -15.14
CA THR A 22 -5.58 -21.18 -14.90
C THR A 22 -6.33 -20.64 -13.68
N LYS A 23 -7.63 -20.98 -13.56
CA LYS A 23 -8.43 -20.59 -12.38
C LYS A 23 -7.79 -21.13 -11.09
N ASP A 24 -7.40 -22.41 -11.08
CA ASP A 24 -6.81 -23.07 -9.93
C ASP A 24 -5.51 -22.40 -9.48
N GLN A 25 -4.67 -21.95 -10.42
CA GLN A 25 -3.44 -21.20 -10.10
C GLN A 25 -3.75 -19.86 -9.43
N ARG A 26 -4.74 -19.12 -9.93
CA ARG A 26 -5.12 -17.82 -9.34
C ARG A 26 -5.71 -17.99 -7.94
N GLU A 27 -6.52 -19.03 -7.74
CA GLU A 27 -7.09 -19.33 -6.42
C GLU A 27 -6.00 -19.74 -5.42
N ALA A 28 -5.00 -20.53 -5.84
CA ALA A 28 -3.86 -20.88 -5.02
C ALA A 28 -3.02 -19.64 -4.63
N GLU A 29 -2.73 -18.75 -5.58
CA GLU A 29 -2.02 -17.49 -5.33
C GLU A 29 -2.80 -16.57 -4.38
N GLU A 30 -4.12 -16.43 -4.58
CA GLU A 30 -4.99 -15.66 -3.68
C GLU A 30 -4.97 -16.21 -2.26
N GLN A 31 -4.99 -17.55 -2.10
CA GLN A 31 -4.93 -18.20 -0.79
C GLN A 31 -3.56 -18.02 -0.12
N GLN A 32 -2.47 -18.07 -0.88
CA GLN A 32 -1.12 -17.80 -0.37
C GLN A 32 -1.01 -16.35 0.10
N ALA A 33 -1.44 -15.39 -0.73
CA ALA A 33 -1.46 -13.97 -0.36
C ALA A 33 -2.33 -13.72 0.88
N TYR A 34 -3.49 -14.37 0.97
CA TYR A 34 -4.36 -14.30 2.14
C TYR A 34 -3.62 -14.71 3.43
N ARG A 35 -2.87 -15.82 3.39
CA ARG A 35 -2.09 -16.31 4.55
C ARG A 35 -0.96 -15.33 4.90
N GLN A 36 -0.16 -14.92 3.92
CA GLN A 36 0.94 -13.98 4.12
C GLN A 36 0.47 -12.63 4.70
N ILE A 37 -0.63 -12.09 4.18
CA ILE A 37 -1.24 -10.87 4.71
C ILE A 37 -1.73 -11.10 6.15
N THR A 38 -2.37 -12.23 6.41
CA THR A 38 -2.86 -12.57 7.76
C THR A 38 -1.71 -12.67 8.76
N ASP A 39 -0.64 -13.36 8.41
CA ASP A 39 0.52 -13.58 9.27
C ASP A 39 1.26 -12.27 9.55
N SER A 40 1.53 -11.46 8.52
CA SER A 40 2.22 -10.17 8.67
C SER A 40 1.41 -9.17 9.51
N VAL A 41 0.08 -9.14 9.36
CA VAL A 41 -0.80 -8.28 10.14
C VAL A 41 -0.97 -8.79 11.57
N HIS A 42 -1.10 -10.09 11.77
CA HIS A 42 -1.14 -10.72 13.09
C HIS A 42 0.14 -10.44 13.89
N ASN A 43 1.29 -10.57 13.22
CA ASN A 43 2.61 -10.31 13.82
C ASN A 43 2.95 -8.81 13.90
N ARG A 44 2.06 -7.93 13.43
CA ARG A 44 2.29 -6.48 13.33
C ARG A 44 3.65 -6.14 12.71
N SER A 45 3.99 -6.82 11.63
CA SER A 45 5.26 -6.69 10.94
C SER A 45 5.00 -6.62 9.44
N PHE A 46 4.79 -5.42 8.92
CA PHE A 46 4.55 -5.18 7.51
C PHE A 46 5.00 -3.80 7.08
N THR A 47 5.37 -3.68 5.80
CA THR A 47 5.71 -2.40 5.17
C THR A 47 4.88 -2.21 3.92
N VAL A 48 4.35 -1.00 3.74
CA VAL A 48 3.66 -0.57 2.55
C VAL A 48 4.50 0.49 1.87
N GLU A 49 4.89 0.24 0.63
CA GLU A 49 5.47 1.23 -0.26
C GLU A 49 4.35 2.07 -0.88
N ILE A 50 4.54 3.38 -0.97
CA ILE A 50 3.53 4.34 -1.41
C ILE A 50 4.02 5.04 -2.66
N ASN A 51 3.21 4.99 -3.72
CA ASN A 51 3.57 5.52 -5.03
C ASN A 51 2.57 6.54 -5.59
N TYR A 52 1.41 6.71 -4.95
CA TYR A 52 0.37 7.62 -5.41
C TYR A 52 -0.32 8.32 -4.25
N VAL A 53 -0.68 9.58 -4.45
CA VAL A 53 -1.38 10.39 -3.46
C VAL A 53 -2.61 11.06 -4.07
N THR A 54 -3.67 11.09 -3.28
CA THR A 54 -4.96 11.72 -3.58
C THR A 54 -5.30 12.69 -2.44
N PRO A 55 -4.82 13.94 -2.51
CA PRO A 55 -5.24 14.98 -1.56
C PRO A 55 -6.70 15.37 -1.79
N ARG A 56 -7.37 15.90 -0.77
CA ARG A 56 -8.79 16.29 -0.88
C ARG A 56 -9.06 17.44 -1.84
N LYS A 57 -8.18 18.44 -1.86
CA LYS A 57 -8.37 19.70 -2.62
C LYS A 57 -7.39 19.88 -3.77
N LEU A 58 -6.36 19.04 -3.87
CA LEU A 58 -5.34 19.13 -4.90
C LEU A 58 -5.46 17.96 -5.87
N GLN A 59 -4.89 18.12 -7.06
CA GLN A 59 -4.88 17.06 -8.05
C GLN A 59 -4.09 15.84 -7.56
N PRO A 60 -4.64 14.63 -7.72
CA PRO A 60 -3.92 13.39 -7.46
C PRO A 60 -2.66 13.27 -8.32
N ARG A 61 -1.61 12.65 -7.80
CA ARG A 61 -0.33 12.49 -8.51
C ARG A 61 0.46 11.29 -8.05
N PHE A 62 1.32 10.81 -8.95
CA PHE A 62 2.38 9.86 -8.59
C PHE A 62 3.45 10.55 -7.74
N LEU A 63 4.00 9.80 -6.80
CA LEU A 63 5.15 10.21 -6.00
C LEU A 63 6.42 9.76 -6.72
N THR A 64 7.45 10.60 -6.67
CA THR A 64 8.75 10.36 -7.34
C THR A 64 9.85 9.96 -6.36
N SER A 65 9.49 9.74 -5.09
CA SER A 65 10.40 9.31 -4.03
C SER A 65 9.81 8.10 -3.33
N GLU A 66 10.65 7.29 -2.71
CA GLU A 66 10.26 6.09 -1.99
C GLU A 66 9.65 6.47 -0.64
N TYR A 67 8.32 6.48 -0.57
CA TYR A 67 7.57 6.72 0.65
C TYR A 67 7.04 5.42 1.23
N ILE A 68 7.01 5.31 2.55
CA ILE A 68 6.57 4.08 3.23
C ILE A 68 5.69 4.34 4.45
N VAL A 69 4.88 3.36 4.76
CA VAL A 69 4.35 3.14 6.12
C VAL A 69 4.77 1.75 6.58
N ARG A 70 5.46 1.68 7.71
CA ARG A 70 5.89 0.42 8.31
C ARG A 70 5.32 0.27 9.71
N VAL A 71 4.76 -0.90 9.98
CA VAL A 71 4.35 -1.31 11.31
C VAL A 71 5.32 -2.40 11.78
N GLN A 72 5.87 -2.22 12.98
CA GLN A 72 6.77 -3.17 13.63
C GLN A 72 6.42 -3.25 15.13
N GLY A 73 5.73 -4.32 15.51
CA GLY A 73 5.16 -4.47 16.85
C GLY A 73 4.17 -3.34 17.15
N ASP A 74 4.43 -2.60 18.22
CA ASP A 74 3.60 -1.47 18.64
C ASP A 74 4.09 -0.12 18.12
N THR A 75 4.96 -0.13 17.11
CA THR A 75 5.51 1.08 16.51
C THR A 75 5.06 1.24 15.06
N ILE A 76 4.66 2.46 14.71
CA ILE A 76 4.51 2.89 13.32
C ILE A 76 5.68 3.81 12.95
N VAL A 77 6.25 3.56 11.77
CA VAL A 77 7.12 4.49 11.06
C VAL A 77 6.36 4.97 9.84
N SER A 78 6.04 6.26 9.81
CA SER A 78 5.40 6.92 8.69
C SER A 78 6.43 7.81 8.03
N PHE A 79 6.70 7.56 6.75
CA PHE A 79 7.47 8.45 5.90
C PHE A 79 6.57 8.79 4.71
N LEU A 80 5.72 9.79 4.88
CA LEU A 80 4.74 10.21 3.88
C LEU A 80 4.84 11.71 3.64
N PRO A 81 4.62 12.18 2.40
CA PRO A 81 4.46 13.60 2.13
C PRO A 81 3.08 14.08 2.61
N TYR A 82 2.90 15.39 2.71
CA TYR A 82 1.60 15.98 3.04
C TYR A 82 1.26 17.11 2.09
N PHE A 83 0.06 17.06 1.53
CA PHE A 83 -0.43 17.99 0.50
C PHE A 83 -1.82 18.52 0.86
N GLY A 84 -2.04 18.88 2.13
CA GLY A 84 -3.33 19.33 2.63
C GLY A 84 -3.23 20.62 3.44
N VAL A 85 -4.38 21.05 3.96
CA VAL A 85 -4.49 22.24 4.81
C VAL A 85 -4.38 21.84 6.28
N ALA A 86 -3.54 22.55 7.03
CA ALA A 86 -3.54 22.51 8.49
C ALA A 86 -4.58 23.50 9.04
N TYR A 87 -5.43 23.04 9.98
CA TYR A 87 -6.42 23.88 10.64
C TYR A 87 -5.88 24.55 11.91
N ARG A 88 -4.74 24.04 12.42
CA ARG A 88 -4.03 24.61 13.56
C ARG A 88 -2.55 24.79 13.20
N ALA A 89 -1.99 25.94 13.57
CA ALA A 89 -0.58 26.21 13.37
C ALA A 89 0.28 25.29 14.24
N ASP A 90 1.29 24.66 13.64
CA ASP A 90 2.30 23.88 14.34
C ASP A 90 3.62 24.67 14.29
N ILE A 91 4.11 25.09 15.47
CA ILE A 91 5.35 25.86 15.60
C ILE A 91 6.58 24.93 15.53
N ALA A 92 6.40 23.62 15.77
CA ALA A 92 7.51 22.73 16.06
C ALA A 92 8.25 22.18 14.83
N ASN A 93 7.63 22.12 13.64
CA ASN A 93 8.23 21.48 12.47
C ASN A 93 7.81 22.12 11.15
N GLN A 94 8.57 23.12 10.68
CA GLN A 94 8.30 23.79 9.40
C GLN A 94 8.98 23.12 8.19
N SER A 95 9.99 22.27 8.41
CA SER A 95 10.83 21.73 7.31
C SER A 95 10.54 20.28 6.94
N ARG A 96 9.71 19.55 7.70
CA ARG A 96 9.38 18.14 7.44
C ARG A 96 7.88 17.95 7.33
N SER A 97 7.49 16.89 6.61
CA SER A 97 6.08 16.50 6.54
C SER A 97 5.56 16.17 7.95
N PRO A 98 4.34 16.60 8.31
CA PRO A 98 3.69 16.18 9.56
C PRO A 98 3.38 14.68 9.61
N LEU A 99 3.46 13.99 8.47
CA LEU A 99 3.31 12.54 8.35
C LEU A 99 4.67 11.82 8.22
N ASP A 100 5.77 12.50 8.53
CA ASP A 100 7.10 11.94 8.60
C ASP A 100 7.55 11.83 10.07
N PHE A 101 7.28 10.68 10.69
CA PHE A 101 7.51 10.44 12.11
C PHE A 101 7.61 8.94 12.46
N LYS A 102 8.11 8.67 13.67
CA LYS A 102 8.04 7.36 14.33
C LYS A 102 7.31 7.51 15.65
N SER A 103 6.30 6.69 15.90
CA SER A 103 5.51 6.78 17.14
C SER A 103 4.89 5.44 17.54
N ALA A 104 4.43 5.36 18.78
CA ALA A 104 3.73 4.20 19.32
C ALA A 104 2.29 4.13 18.79
N ILE A 105 1.82 2.92 18.52
CA ILE A 105 0.43 2.62 18.16
C ILE A 105 -0.37 2.49 19.46
N THR A 106 -1.46 3.25 19.58
CA THR A 106 -2.29 3.30 20.79
C THR A 106 -3.58 2.47 20.68
N ASP A 107 -4.00 2.15 19.46
CA ASP A 107 -5.15 1.29 19.16
C ASP A 107 -4.86 0.62 17.81
N PHE A 108 -5.06 -0.70 17.71
CA PHE A 108 -4.86 -1.46 16.49
C PHE A 108 -5.96 -2.49 16.36
N ARG A 109 -6.69 -2.44 15.25
CA ARG A 109 -7.76 -3.38 14.92
C ARG A 109 -7.60 -3.81 13.49
N ALA A 110 -7.67 -5.11 13.24
CA ALA A 110 -7.59 -5.68 11.90
C ALA A 110 -8.63 -6.77 11.71
N GLY A 111 -9.11 -6.94 10.49
CA GLY A 111 -10.02 -8.01 10.14
C GLY A 111 -10.30 -8.09 8.65
N TRP A 112 -10.54 -9.31 8.18
CA TRP A 112 -10.97 -9.55 6.82
C TRP A 112 -12.40 -9.05 6.61
N THR A 113 -12.60 -8.32 5.51
CA THR A 113 -13.93 -7.89 5.09
C THR A 113 -14.56 -8.92 4.14
N LYS A 114 -15.89 -8.82 3.94
CA LYS A 114 -16.63 -9.63 2.95
C LYS A 114 -16.12 -9.46 1.51
N LYS A 115 -15.36 -8.40 1.22
CA LYS A 115 -14.78 -8.09 -0.10
C LYS A 115 -13.36 -8.64 -0.28
N LYS A 116 -12.97 -9.69 0.47
CA LYS A 116 -11.62 -10.31 0.40
C LYS A 116 -10.45 -9.31 0.53
N LYS A 117 -10.61 -8.29 1.36
CA LYS A 117 -9.52 -7.37 1.75
C LYS A 117 -9.33 -7.37 3.25
N MET A 118 -8.09 -7.25 3.69
CA MET A 118 -7.73 -7.06 5.09
C MET A 118 -7.88 -5.57 5.40
N HIS A 119 -8.82 -5.24 6.29
CA HIS A 119 -9.01 -3.87 6.77
C HIS A 119 -8.29 -3.69 8.09
N ILE A 120 -7.46 -2.65 8.19
CA ILE A 120 -6.71 -2.31 9.39
C ILE A 120 -7.07 -0.88 9.77
N LYS A 121 -7.36 -0.66 11.05
CA LYS A 121 -7.47 0.66 11.65
C LYS A 121 -6.49 0.76 12.80
N LEU A 122 -5.54 1.68 12.70
CA LEU A 122 -4.60 1.97 13.77
C LEU A 122 -4.64 3.44 14.14
N LYS A 123 -4.32 3.74 15.40
CA LYS A 123 -4.21 5.10 15.92
C LYS A 123 -2.83 5.32 16.51
N THR A 124 -2.34 6.54 16.37
CA THR A 124 -1.06 6.99 16.92
C THR A 124 -1.16 8.48 17.23
N ARG A 125 -0.09 9.03 17.80
CA ARG A 125 0.05 10.45 18.08
C ARG A 125 1.38 10.95 17.55
N ASN A 126 1.36 12.06 16.82
CA ASN A 126 2.56 12.79 16.43
C ASN A 126 2.45 14.22 16.99
N ASN A 127 3.30 14.59 17.95
CA ASN A 127 3.21 15.87 18.66
C ASN A 127 1.81 16.13 19.25
N MET A 128 1.10 17.14 18.72
CA MET A 128 -0.26 17.47 19.15
C MET A 128 -1.35 16.80 18.30
N ASP A 129 -1.00 16.18 17.17
CA ASP A 129 -1.96 15.52 16.27
C ASP A 129 -2.21 14.08 16.70
N TYR A 130 -3.48 13.72 16.89
CA TYR A 130 -3.90 12.32 16.92
C TYR A 130 -4.20 11.89 15.50
N ILE A 131 -3.61 10.78 15.06
CA ILE A 131 -3.68 10.35 13.67
C ILE A 131 -4.26 8.95 13.62
N THR A 132 -5.31 8.79 12.81
CA THR A 132 -5.87 7.48 12.48
C THR A 132 -5.41 7.09 11.07
N TYR A 133 -4.83 5.90 10.95
CA TYR A 133 -4.52 5.27 9.66
C TYR A 133 -5.55 4.17 9.42
N GLY A 134 -6.21 4.22 8.27
CA GLY A 134 -7.07 3.16 7.75
C GLY A 134 -6.40 2.53 6.54
N LEU A 135 -6.12 1.23 6.60
CA LEU A 135 -5.53 0.49 5.49
C LEU A 135 -6.49 -0.55 4.97
N ASP A 136 -6.56 -0.68 3.66
CA ASP A 136 -7.21 -1.77 2.95
C ASP A 136 -6.15 -2.50 2.12
N ILE A 137 -5.77 -3.69 2.55
CA ILE A 137 -4.79 -4.54 1.85
C ILE A 137 -5.54 -5.61 1.05
N PHE A 138 -5.32 -5.61 -0.26
CA PHE A 138 -5.92 -6.55 -1.19
C PHE A 138 -4.99 -7.76 -1.43
N THR A 139 -5.54 -8.92 -1.80
CA THR A 139 -4.76 -10.14 -2.07
C THR A 139 -3.82 -10.01 -3.28
N ASN A 140 -4.01 -9.01 -4.14
CA ASN A 140 -3.07 -8.68 -5.22
C ASN A 140 -1.90 -7.80 -4.76
N GLY A 141 -1.79 -7.55 -3.45
CA GLY A 141 -0.76 -6.72 -2.82
C GLY A 141 -1.00 -5.21 -2.91
N ASN A 142 -2.04 -4.75 -3.61
CA ASN A 142 -2.37 -3.32 -3.61
C ASN A 142 -2.85 -2.89 -2.22
N VAL A 143 -2.56 -1.65 -1.86
CA VAL A 143 -2.99 -1.06 -0.58
C VAL A 143 -3.61 0.30 -0.84
N SER A 144 -4.78 0.54 -0.26
CA SER A 144 -5.33 1.88 -0.06
C SER A 144 -5.06 2.30 1.38
N LEU A 145 -4.57 3.52 1.57
CA LEU A 145 -4.25 4.08 2.88
C LEU A 145 -4.94 5.43 3.05
N ASP A 146 -5.83 5.55 4.03
CA ASP A 146 -6.42 6.80 4.47
C ASP A 146 -5.74 7.27 5.75
N VAL A 147 -5.21 8.49 5.73
CA VAL A 147 -4.60 9.13 6.91
C VAL A 147 -5.49 10.29 7.34
N THR A 148 -6.00 10.21 8.58
CA THR A 148 -6.89 11.21 9.17
C THR A 148 -6.27 11.78 10.46
N PRO A 149 -5.53 12.89 10.35
CA PRO A 149 -5.11 13.68 11.51
C PRO A 149 -6.29 14.46 12.11
N THR A 150 -6.21 14.85 13.37
CA THR A 150 -7.24 15.66 14.04
C THR A 150 -7.24 17.12 13.58
N ASP A 151 -6.07 17.75 13.41
CA ASP A 151 -6.00 19.18 13.13
C ASP A 151 -5.61 19.50 11.68
N ARG A 152 -5.73 18.52 10.79
CA ARG A 152 -5.35 18.66 9.39
C ARG A 152 -6.33 17.93 8.49
N GLU A 153 -6.39 18.38 7.24
CA GLU A 153 -7.19 17.72 6.22
C GLU A 153 -6.72 16.28 5.99
N SER A 154 -7.67 15.35 5.89
CA SER A 154 -7.36 13.94 5.57
C SER A 154 -6.74 13.80 4.18
N ILE A 155 -5.97 12.74 4.00
CA ILE A 155 -5.29 12.47 2.73
C ILE A 155 -5.28 10.96 2.48
N THR A 156 -5.46 10.58 1.22
CA THR A 156 -5.47 9.18 0.81
C THR A 156 -4.24 8.89 -0.05
N PHE A 157 -3.70 7.70 0.11
CA PHE A 157 -2.56 7.18 -0.64
C PHE A 157 -2.89 5.81 -1.21
N THR A 158 -2.21 5.47 -2.30
CA THR A 158 -2.19 4.11 -2.84
C THR A 158 -0.76 3.62 -2.88
N GLY A 159 -0.61 2.33 -2.65
CA GLY A 159 0.69 1.68 -2.56
C GLY A 159 0.61 0.19 -2.75
N ARG A 160 1.69 -0.49 -2.36
CA ARG A 160 1.82 -1.93 -2.41
C ARG A 160 2.40 -2.46 -1.10
N LEU A 161 1.86 -3.58 -0.64
CA LEU A 161 2.46 -4.34 0.45
C LEU A 161 3.79 -4.90 -0.05
N ILE A 162 4.85 -4.68 0.72
CA ILE A 162 6.13 -5.34 0.52
C ILE A 162 6.00 -6.73 1.15
N THR A 163 5.99 -7.76 0.31
CA THR A 163 6.10 -9.14 0.73
C THR A 163 7.52 -9.60 0.45
N ASP A 164 8.23 -10.07 1.47
CA ASP A 164 9.49 -10.77 1.24
C ASP A 164 9.17 -12.01 0.39
N GLN A 165 9.79 -12.12 -0.80
CA GLN A 165 9.63 -13.26 -1.69
C GLN A 165 10.38 -14.49 -1.16
#